data_AF-A0A2V7XWA0-F1
#
_entry.id   AF-A0A2V7XWA0-F1
#
_cell.length_a   1.000
_cell.length_b   1.000
_cell.length_c   1.000
_cell.angle_alpha   90.00
_cell.angle_beta   90.00
_cell.angle_gamma   90.00
#
_symmetry.space_group_name_H-M   'P 1'
#
loop_
_entity.id
_entity.type
_entity.pdbx_description
1 polymer ?
#
loop_
_entity_poly.entity_id
_entity_poly.type
_entity_poly.pdbx_seq_one_letter_code
_entity_poly.pdbx_strand_id
1 'polypeptide(L)'
;MWGGRPRCTACGSAEVHVSHTPRPAWTRALRLAPCRCDTCGAVFDVPRRAVPPDLEPEPEPTLVFDPPSPPEIDLSGLDREMAERLGRRPPSSE
;
A
#
# COMPACT_ATOMS: atom_id res chain seq x y z
N MET A 1 -28.49 -14.74 10.52
CA MET A 1 -27.73 -15.07 9.30
C MET A 1 -27.29 -13.77 8.63
N TRP A 2 -26.00 -13.54 8.45
CA TRP A 2 -25.47 -12.43 7.65
C TRP A 2 -24.92 -13.00 6.33
N GLY A 3 -25.78 -13.68 5.57
CA GLY A 3 -25.43 -14.39 4.32
C GLY A 3 -26.05 -13.76 3.08
N GLY A 4 -26.24 -12.45 3.07
CA GLY A 4 -26.82 -11.71 1.95
C GLY A 4 -25.86 -10.63 1.46
N ARG A 5 -25.89 -10.36 0.16
CA ARG A 5 -25.15 -9.23 -0.44
C ARG A 5 -25.52 -7.92 0.28
N PRO A 6 -24.55 -7.02 0.55
CA PRO A 6 -24.82 -5.76 1.24
C PRO A 6 -25.83 -4.92 0.43
N ARG A 7 -26.80 -4.32 1.12
CA ARG A 7 -27.81 -3.42 0.53
C ARG A 7 -27.79 -2.08 1.23
N CYS A 8 -28.01 -1.02 0.47
CA CYS A 8 -28.12 0.32 1.01
C CYS A 8 -29.34 0.42 1.93
N THR A 9 -29.15 0.85 3.17
CA THR A 9 -30.25 1.06 4.12
C THR A 9 -31.08 2.31 3.81
N ALA A 10 -30.52 3.25 3.05
CA ALA A 10 -31.20 4.51 2.71
C ALA A 10 -32.15 4.35 1.51
N CYS A 11 -31.73 3.67 0.44
CA CYS A 11 -32.52 3.53 -0.79
C CYS A 11 -32.90 2.08 -1.15
N GLY A 12 -32.39 1.08 -0.42
CA GLY A 12 -32.65 -0.34 -0.69
C GLY A 12 -31.85 -0.94 -1.86
N SER A 13 -31.03 -0.14 -2.57
CA SER A 13 -30.24 -0.60 -3.70
C SER A 13 -29.22 -1.68 -3.30
N ALA A 14 -29.00 -2.64 -4.20
CA ALA A 14 -27.95 -3.66 -4.09
C ALA A 14 -26.64 -3.23 -4.76
N GLU A 15 -26.63 -2.10 -5.46
CA GLU A 15 -25.46 -1.52 -6.11
C GLU A 15 -24.65 -0.74 -5.07
N VAL A 16 -23.67 -1.43 -4.49
CA VAL A 16 -22.82 -0.92 -3.43
C VAL A 16 -21.40 -1.41 -3.67
N HIS A 17 -20.39 -0.58 -3.41
CA HIS A 17 -18.98 -0.92 -3.51
C HIS A 17 -18.24 -0.61 -2.21
N VAL A 18 -17.07 -1.23 -2.00
CA VAL A 18 -16.20 -0.90 -0.86
C VAL A 18 -15.60 0.48 -1.07
N SER A 19 -15.72 1.34 -0.07
CA SER A 19 -15.15 2.69 -0.09
C SER A 19 -13.79 2.72 0.60
N HIS A 20 -12.87 3.53 0.08
CA HIS A 20 -11.56 3.78 0.71
C HIS A 20 -11.57 4.98 1.66
N THR A 21 -12.75 5.36 2.17
CA THR A 21 -12.83 6.51 3.07
C THR A 21 -12.01 6.27 4.34
N PRO A 22 -11.19 7.24 4.78
CA PRO A 22 -10.46 7.10 6.03
C PRO A 22 -11.45 6.97 7.18
N ARG A 23 -11.30 5.91 7.97
CA ARG A 23 -12.18 5.60 9.10
C ARG A 23 -11.40 5.50 10.40
N PRO A 24 -12.06 5.72 11.55
CA PRO A 24 -11.46 5.53 12.85
C PRO A 24 -10.88 4.12 13.04
N ALA A 25 -9.85 4.00 13.87
CA ALA A 25 -9.18 2.72 14.13
C ALA A 25 -10.12 1.63 14.70
N TRP A 26 -11.17 2.04 15.45
CA TRP A 26 -12.13 1.10 16.03
C TRP A 26 -12.92 0.34 14.96
N THR A 27 -13.16 0.94 13.79
CA THR A 27 -13.87 0.29 12.67
C THR A 27 -13.11 -0.94 12.16
N ARG A 28 -11.77 -0.83 12.11
CA ARG A 28 -10.88 -1.96 11.81
C ARG A 28 -10.90 -3.03 12.90
N ALA A 29 -10.89 -2.62 14.18
CA ALA A 29 -10.96 -3.55 15.31
C ALA A 29 -12.25 -4.38 15.30
N LEU A 30 -13.38 -3.78 14.91
CA LEU A 30 -14.68 -4.46 14.78
C LEU A 30 -14.85 -5.26 13.48
N ARG A 31 -13.82 -5.30 12.61
CA ARG A 31 -13.87 -5.92 11.28
C ARG A 31 -15.05 -5.39 10.44
N LEU A 32 -15.27 -4.09 10.50
CA LEU A 32 -16.23 -3.38 9.66
C LEU A 32 -15.52 -2.84 8.41
N ALA A 33 -16.20 -2.95 7.28
CA ALA A 33 -15.77 -2.41 6.00
C ALA A 33 -16.77 -1.31 5.59
N PRO A 34 -16.29 -0.10 5.25
CA PRO A 34 -17.16 0.98 4.81
C PRO A 34 -17.57 0.75 3.35
N CYS A 35 -18.86 0.66 3.08
CA CYS A 35 -19.43 0.55 1.75
C CYS A 35 -20.13 1.86 1.35
N ARG A 36 -20.15 2.14 0.05
CA ARG A 36 -20.88 3.27 -0.53
C ARG A 36 -21.91 2.73 -1.52
N CYS A 37 -23.10 3.30 -1.49
CA CYS A 37 -24.13 3.03 -2.49
C CYS A 37 -23.88 3.85 -3.75
N ASP A 38 -23.90 3.21 -4.92
CA ASP A 38 -23.75 3.87 -6.21
C ASP A 38 -24.99 4.66 -6.61
N THR A 39 -26.17 4.22 -6.18
CA THR A 39 -27.44 4.86 -6.53
C THR A 39 -27.67 6.18 -5.78
N CYS A 40 -27.44 6.20 -4.46
CA CYS A 40 -27.75 7.38 -3.62
C CYS A 40 -26.52 8.02 -2.99
N GLY A 41 -25.34 7.42 -3.12
CA GLY A 41 -24.09 7.95 -2.56
C GLY A 41 -23.94 7.75 -1.05
N ALA A 42 -24.91 7.16 -0.35
CA ALA A 42 -24.86 6.96 1.09
C ALA A 42 -23.72 6.00 1.47
N VAL A 43 -23.03 6.32 2.57
CA VAL A 43 -21.92 5.51 3.10
C VAL A 43 -22.34 4.84 4.41
N PHE A 44 -22.11 3.55 4.53
CA PHE A 44 -22.52 2.74 5.67
C PHE A 44 -21.51 1.63 5.96
N ASP A 45 -21.47 1.14 7.19
CA ASP A 45 -20.53 0.11 7.62
C ASP A 45 -21.19 -1.27 7.58
N VAL A 46 -20.50 -2.23 6.96
CA VAL A 46 -20.93 -3.64 6.93
C VAL A 46 -19.86 -4.54 7.55
N PRO A 47 -20.24 -5.67 8.16
CA PRO A 47 -19.26 -6.66 8.59
C PRO A 47 -18.44 -7.13 7.40
N ARG A 48 -17.11 -7.15 7.53
CA ARG A 48 -16.19 -7.56 6.44
C ARG A 48 -16.48 -8.96 5.91
N ARG A 49 -16.99 -9.86 6.76
CA ARG A 49 -17.45 -11.21 6.38
C ARG A 49 -18.67 -11.23 5.45
N ALA A 50 -19.41 -10.13 5.36
CA ALA A 50 -20.57 -9.96 4.49
C ALA A 50 -20.22 -9.22 3.19
N VAL A 51 -18.98 -8.75 3.05
CA VAL A 51 -18.47 -8.18 1.80
C VAL A 51 -18.04 -9.36 0.92
N PRO A 52 -18.76 -9.66 -0.18
CA PRO A 52 -18.29 -10.65 -1.13
C PRO A 52 -16.98 -10.18 -1.80
N PRO A 53 -16.11 -11.11 -2.23
CA PRO A 53 -14.85 -10.78 -2.88
C PRO A 53 -15.06 -9.97 -4.17
N ASP A 54 -16.21 -10.11 -4.85
CA ASP A 54 -16.57 -9.32 -6.03
C ASP A 54 -16.71 -7.81 -5.75
N LEU A 55 -16.83 -7.39 -4.48
CA LEU A 55 -16.88 -5.98 -4.09
C LEU A 55 -15.55 -5.47 -3.52
N GLU A 56 -14.59 -6.36 -3.27
CA GLU A 56 -13.22 -5.94 -3.01
C GLU A 56 -12.66 -5.43 -4.34
N PRO A 57 -12.03 -4.24 -4.36
CA PRO A 57 -11.36 -3.78 -5.57
C PRO A 57 -10.33 -4.84 -5.97
N GLU A 58 -10.33 -5.20 -7.26
CA GLU A 58 -9.24 -6.02 -7.80
C GLU A 58 -7.91 -5.38 -7.36
N PRO A 59 -6.95 -6.17 -6.85
CA PRO A 59 -5.68 -5.61 -6.42
C PRO A 59 -5.11 -4.81 -7.58
N GLU A 60 -4.93 -3.50 -7.38
CA GLU A 60 -4.33 -2.65 -8.39
C GLU A 60 -3.02 -3.31 -8.85
N PRO A 61 -2.74 -3.35 -10.16
CA PRO A 61 -1.54 -4.00 -10.66
C PRO A 61 -0.36 -3.41 -9.90
N THR A 62 0.32 -4.25 -9.12
CA THR A 62 1.46 -3.84 -8.33
C THR A 62 2.47 -3.33 -9.35
N LEU A 63 2.69 -2.01 -9.38
CA LEU A 63 3.71 -1.42 -10.23
C LEU A 63 5.03 -2.03 -9.77
N VAL A 64 5.50 -3.03 -10.51
CA VAL A 64 6.80 -3.65 -10.30
C VAL A 64 7.80 -2.57 -10.66
N PHE A 65 8.32 -1.90 -9.64
CA PHE A 65 9.47 -1.04 -9.82
C PHE A 65 10.65 -1.97 -10.07
N ASP A 66 11.06 -2.10 -11.33
CA ASP A 66 12.32 -2.73 -11.72
C ASP A 66 13.42 -1.67 -11.62
N PRO A 67 14.13 -1.55 -10.48
CA PRO A 67 15.26 -0.63 -10.41
C PRO A 67 16.32 -1.08 -11.44
N PRO A 68 17.01 -0.14 -12.10
CA PRO A 68 18.13 -0.50 -12.96
C PRO A 68 19.17 -1.28 -12.16
N SER A 69 19.78 -2.29 -12.80
CA SER A 69 20.89 -3.02 -12.19
C SER A 69 21.98 -2.03 -11.75
N PRO A 70 22.53 -2.16 -10.52
CA PRO A 70 23.56 -1.25 -10.06
C PRO A 70 24.78 -1.34 -10.98
N PRO A 71 25.53 -0.23 -11.17
CA PRO A 71 26.74 -0.26 -11.97
C PRO A 71 27.75 -1.21 -11.36
N GLU A 72 28.48 -1.93 -12.21
CA GLU A 72 29.62 -2.74 -11.76
C GLU A 72 30.73 -1.80 -11.27
N ILE A 73 31.02 -1.85 -9.96
CA ILE A 73 32.08 -1.05 -9.35
C ILE A 73 33.37 -1.88 -9.35
N ASP A 74 34.44 -1.36 -9.97
CA ASP A 74 35.77 -1.95 -9.86
C ASP A 74 36.38 -1.65 -8.48
N LEU A 75 36.21 -2.62 -7.58
CA LEU A 75 36.75 -2.55 -6.22
C LEU A 75 38.29 -2.48 -6.20
N SER A 76 38.96 -3.07 -7.21
CA SER A 76 40.42 -3.09 -7.28
C SER A 76 40.99 -1.71 -7.61
N GLY A 77 40.32 -0.99 -8.50
CA GLY A 77 40.63 0.40 -8.82
C GLY A 77 40.45 1.32 -7.62
N LEU A 78 39.35 1.12 -6.87
CA LEU A 78 39.05 1.89 -5.66
C LEU A 78 40.07 1.66 -4.54
N ASP A 79 40.49 0.40 -4.32
CA ASP A 79 41.50 0.04 -3.33
C ASP A 79 42.88 0.65 -3.68
N ARG A 80 43.24 0.66 -4.97
CA ARG A 80 44.47 1.31 -5.44
C ARG A 80 44.45 2.81 -5.20
N GLU A 81 43.32 3.49 -5.47
CA GLU A 81 43.17 4.92 -5.22
C GLU A 81 43.28 5.25 -3.72
N MET A 82 42.62 4.45 -2.87
CA MET A 82 42.73 4.58 -1.40
C MET A 82 44.18 4.45 -0.92
N ALA A 83 44.91 3.45 -1.43
CA ALA A 83 46.31 3.22 -1.09
C ALA A 83 47.20 4.41 -1.51
N GLU A 84 46.99 4.98 -2.69
CA GLU A 84 47.72 6.16 -3.16
C GLU A 84 47.42 7.40 -2.31
N ARG A 85 46.17 7.59 -1.88
CA ARG A 85 45.77 8.72 -1.02
C ARG A 85 46.36 8.60 0.38
N LEU A 86 46.43 7.38 0.92
CA LEU A 86 47.04 7.12 2.23
C LEU A 86 48.57 7.23 2.19
N GLY A 87 49.21 6.81 1.10
CA GLY A 87 50.67 6.92 0.90
C GLY A 87 51.19 8.34 0.65
N ARG A 88 50.32 9.28 0.26
CA ARG A 88 50.67 10.68 -0.01
C ARG A 88 50.49 11.62 1.18
N ARG A 89 50.14 11.13 2.37
CA ARG A 89 49.98 12.00 3.55
C ARG A 89 51.35 12.58 3.94
N PRO A 90 51.61 13.89 3.76
CA PRO A 90 52.85 14.48 4.26
C PRO A 90 52.87 14.37 5.79
N PRO A 91 54.05 14.23 6.43
CA PRO A 91 54.11 14.24 7.88
C PRO A 91 53.48 15.54 8.37
N SER A 92 52.50 15.43 9.27
CA SER A 92 51.98 16.57 10.00
C SER A 92 53.17 17.28 10.65
N SER A 93 53.48 18.50 10.20
CA SER A 93 54.46 19.33 10.89
C SER A 93 53.81 19.79 12.20
N GLU A 94 54.28 19.21 13.30
CA GLU A 94 54.05 19.68 14.66
C GLU A 94 55.17 20.66 15.05
#